data_AF-X0XMY4-F1
#
_entry.id   AF-X0XMY4-F1
#
_cell.length_a   1.000
_cell.length_b   1.000
_cell.length_c   1.000
_cell.angle_alpha   90.00
_cell.angle_beta   90.00
_cell.angle_gamma   90.00
#
_symmetry.space_group_name_H-M   'P 1'
#
loop_
_entity.id
_entity.type
_entity.pdbx_description
1 polymer ?
#
loop_
_entity_poly.entity_id
_entity_poly.type
_entity_poly.pdbx_seq_one_letter_code
_entity_poly.pdbx_strand_id
1 'polypeptide(L)' 'YLGTGRNTLWVLKAGRELKVVNRIRMRDQVLTTPVAANGVLYVATNKHLYAVGK' A
#
# COMPACT_ATOMS: atom_id res chain seq x y z
N TYR A 1 1.12 -5.98 -1.01
CA TYR A 1 1.31 -4.61 -0.50
C TYR A 1 1.18 -4.63 1.02
N LEU A 2 1.90 -3.78 1.74
CA LEU A 2 1.86 -3.74 3.20
C LEU A 2 1.73 -2.30 3.70
N GLY A 3 0.65 -2.01 4.41
CA GLY A 3 0.45 -0.75 5.13
C GLY A 3 1.20 -0.74 6.47
N THR A 4 1.62 0.44 6.93
CA THR A 4 2.23 0.61 8.25
C THR A 4 1.64 1.80 9.00
N GLY A 5 1.66 1.72 10.34
CA GLY A 5 1.34 2.84 11.23
C GLY A 5 2.34 4.00 11.20
N ARG A 6 3.39 3.91 10.37
CA ARG A 6 4.37 4.98 10.13
C ARG A 6 4.12 5.67 8.80
N ASN A 7 2.86 5.88 8.43
CA ASN A 7 2.37 6.48 7.17
C ASN A 7 3.19 6.05 5.94
N THR A 8 3.47 4.75 5.80
CA THR A 8 4.26 4.23 4.69
C THR A 8 3.59 3.00 4.11
N LEU A 9 3.40 2.99 2.79
CA LEU A 9 2.99 1.82 2.03
C LEU A 9 4.24 1.13 1.45
N TRP A 10 4.42 -0.14 1.76
CA TRP A 10 5.50 -0.96 1.24
C TRP A 10 5.01 -1.77 0.03
N VAL A 11 5.78 -1.68 -1.06
CA VAL A 11 5.62 -2.50 -2.26
C VAL A 11 6.70 -3.58 -2.20
N LEU A 12 6.27 -4.83 -2.18
CA LEU A 12 7.14 -6.00 -2.07
C LEU A 12 7.02 -6.82 -3.35
N LYS A 13 8.13 -7.41 -3.81
CA LYS A 13 8.09 -8.42 -4.87
C LYS A 13 7.53 -9.71 -4.28
N ALA A 14 6.58 -10.35 -4.96
CA ALA A 14 6.10 -11.67 -4.57
C ALA A 14 7.21 -12.71 -4.74
N GLY A 15 7.42 -13.56 -3.72
CA GLY A 15 8.46 -14.58 -3.73
C GLY A 15 8.77 -15.10 -2.32
N ARG A 16 9.73 -16.03 -2.25
CA ARG A 16 10.22 -16.61 -0.98
C ARG A 16 11.15 -15.69 -0.21
N GLU A 17 11.84 -14.80 -0.91
CA GLU A 17 12.75 -13.84 -0.32
C GLU A 17 12.03 -12.51 -0.11
N LEU A 18 12.26 -11.89 1.04
CA LEU A 18 11.76 -10.56 1.33
C LEU A 18 12.51 -9.53 0.47
N LYS A 19 11.88 -9.07 -0.62
CA LYS A 19 12.42 -8.02 -1.48
C LYS A 19 11.50 -6.80 -1.52
N VAL A 20 11.98 -5.68 -0.97
CA VAL A 20 11.31 -4.39 -1.05
C VAL A 20 11.58 -3.77 -2.42
N VAL A 21 10.51 -3.46 -3.15
CA VAL A 21 10.56 -2.78 -4.46
C VAL A 21 10.47 -1.27 -4.27
N ASN A 22 9.58 -0.82 -3.38
CA ASN A 22 9.41 0.59 -3.09
C ASN A 22 8.81 0.84 -1.69
N ARG A 23 9.01 2.05 -1.18
CA ARG A 23 8.36 2.57 0.03
C ARG A 23 7.78 3.94 -0.31
N ILE A 24 6.46 4.05 -0.22
CA ILE A 24 5.73 5.27 -0.57
C ILE A 24 5.27 5.94 0.71
N ARG A 25 5.69 7.19 0.93
CA ARG A 25 5.22 8.00 2.04
C ARG A 25 3.77 8.40 1.77
N MET A 26 2.89 8.03 2.70
CA MET A 26 1.47 8.39 2.66
C MET A 26 1.23 9.59 3.59
N ARG A 27 0.12 10.30 3.39
CA ARG A 27 -0.26 11.43 4.24
C ARG A 27 -0.56 11.00 5.69
N ASP A 28 -1.10 9.80 5.86
CA ASP A 28 -1.56 9.27 7.14
C ASP A 28 -1.35 7.76 7.23
N GLN A 29 -1.61 7.19 8.41
CA GLN A 29 -1.33 5.79 8.71
C GLN A 29 -2.13 4.86 7.80
N VAL A 30 -1.47 3.79 7.33
CA VAL A 30 -2.10 2.74 6.52
C VAL A 30 -2.31 1.54 7.44
N LEU A 31 -3.45 1.52 8.13
CA LEU A 31 -3.79 0.47 9.12
C LEU A 31 -4.78 -0.57 8.57
N THR A 32 -5.06 -0.53 7.28
CA THR A 32 -5.99 -1.43 6.59
C THR A 32 -5.25 -2.24 5.52
N THR A 33 -5.86 -3.34 5.08
CA THR A 33 -5.35 -4.15 3.97
C THR A 33 -5.60 -3.45 2.63
N PRO A 34 -4.57 -3.15 1.82
CA PRO A 34 -4.76 -2.66 0.45
C PRO A 34 -5.47 -3.70 -0.42
N VAL A 35 -6.40 -3.26 -1.27
CA VAL A 35 -7.21 -4.15 -2.11
C VAL A 35 -6.91 -3.88 -3.58
N ALA A 36 -6.48 -4.90 -4.32
CA ALA A 36 -6.36 -4.83 -5.77
C ALA A 36 -7.63 -5.40 -6.41
N ALA A 37 -8.37 -4.59 -7.15
CA ALA A 37 -9.57 -5.00 -7.86
C ALA A 37 -9.70 -4.22 -9.17
N ASN A 38 -10.12 -4.89 -10.24
CA ASN A 38 -10.41 -4.26 -11.55
C ASN A 38 -9.27 -3.38 -12.09
N GLY A 39 -8.01 -3.79 -11.88
CA GLY A 39 -6.84 -3.03 -12.35
C GLY A 39 -6.52 -1.78 -11.52
N VAL A 40 -7.19 -1.57 -10.39
CA VAL A 40 -6.95 -0.47 -9.45
C VAL A 40 -6.48 -1.02 -8.11
N LEU A 41 -5.46 -0.38 -7.53
CA LEU A 41 -5.08 -0.58 -6.14
C LEU A 41 -5.76 0.46 -5.26
N TYR A 42 -6.69 -0.01 -4.41
CA TYR A 42 -7.34 0.79 -3.39
C TYR A 42 -6.55 0.73 -2.09
N VAL A 43 -6.21 1.91 -1.55
CA VAL A 43 -5.48 2.03 -0.30
C VAL A 43 -6.24 2.98 0.61
N ALA A 44 -6.86 2.45 1.66
CA ALA A 44 -7.43 3.27 2.71
C ALA A 44 -6.35 3.65 3.74
N THR A 45 -6.39 4.90 4.18
CA THR A 45 -5.65 5.42 5.33
C THR A 45 -6.65 5.93 6.37
N ASN A 46 -6.17 6.40 7.53
CA ASN A 46 -7.07 6.93 8.57
C ASN A 46 -8.01 8.05 8.08
N LYS A 47 -7.59 8.86 7.09
CA LYS A 47 -8.36 10.03 6.64
C LYS A 47 -8.65 10.06 5.13
N HIS A 48 -8.07 9.15 4.33
CA HIS A 48 -8.17 9.22 2.88
C HIS A 48 -8.37 7.83 2.26
N LEU A 49 -8.97 7.80 1.08
CA LEU A 49 -9.00 6.64 0.20
C LEU A 49 -8.30 6.99 -1.09
N TYR A 50 -7.27 6.22 -1.44
CA TYR A 50 -6.53 6.34 -2.70
C TYR A 50 -6.99 5.26 -3.67
N ALA A 51 -7.08 5.61 -4.95
CA ALA A 51 -7.27 4.68 -6.05
C ALA A 51 -6.12 4.89 -7.04
N VAL A 52 -5.29 3.87 -7.22
CA VAL A 52 -4.12 3.92 -8.12
C VAL A 52 -4.38 2.99 -9.30
N GLY A 53 -4.66 3.57 -10.46
CA GLY A 53 -4.80 2.88 -11.73
C GLY A 53 -3.49 2.89 -12.54
N LYS A 54 -3.58 2.36 -13.76
CA LYS A 54 -2.50 2.37 -14.75
C LYS A 54 -2.37 3.74 -15.41
#